data_AF-A0A7L5YRI8-F1
#
_entry.id   AF-A0A7L5YRI8-F1
#
_cell.length_a   1.000
_cell.length_b   1.000
_cell.length_c   1.000
_cell.angle_alpha   90.00
_cell.angle_beta   90.00
_cell.angle_gamma   90.00
#
_symmetry.space_group_name_H-M   'P 1'
#
loop_
_entity.id
_entity.type
_entity.pdbx_description
1 polymer ?
#
loop_
_entity_poly.entity_id
_entity_poly.type
_entity_poly.pdbx_seq_one_letter_code
_entity_poly.pdbx_strand_id
1 'polypeptide(L)'
;MQAEEETRRALAKERELVELKSRFVSMTSHEFRTPLSTILASADLLEFYIDRWPSERQLEHIQRIQSTVLSMTQMMDDILVIGRAEANRLDFRPSAVDLVQFCRDEIDAAYARPTRSYPYFLNMTGSRTWSWLMPACCIIS
;
A
#
# COMPACT_ATOMS: atom_id res chain seq x y z
N MET A 1 -16.91 -31.47 -31.90
CA MET A 1 -16.00 -31.78 -30.78
C MET A 1 -14.99 -30.65 -30.49
N GLN A 2 -14.18 -30.17 -31.44
CA GLN A 2 -13.21 -29.08 -31.15
C GLN A 2 -13.86 -27.73 -30.79
N ALA A 3 -14.86 -27.28 -31.55
CA ALA A 3 -15.57 -26.02 -31.26
C ALA A 3 -16.29 -26.01 -29.91
N GLU A 4 -16.81 -27.17 -29.49
CA GLU A 4 -17.48 -27.35 -28.21
C GLU A 4 -16.48 -27.29 -27.04
N GLU A 5 -15.31 -27.91 -27.20
CA GLU A 5 -14.21 -27.84 -26.23
C GLU A 5 -13.65 -26.42 -26.11
N GLU A 6 -13.53 -25.69 -27.21
CA GLU A 6 -13.06 -24.31 -27.24
C GLU A 6 -14.06 -23.37 -26.53
N THR A 7 -15.35 -23.56 -26.79
CA THR A 7 -16.44 -22.85 -26.09
C THR A 7 -16.43 -23.17 -24.58
N ARG A 8 -16.21 -24.43 -24.22
CA ARG A 8 -16.12 -24.88 -22.81
C ARG A 8 -14.94 -24.23 -22.08
N ARG A 9 -13.78 -24.13 -22.73
CA ARG A 9 -12.58 -23.45 -22.20
C ARG A 9 -12.80 -21.96 -22.06
N ALA A 10 -13.40 -21.31 -23.06
CA ALA A 10 -13.72 -19.89 -23.01
C ALA A 10 -14.67 -19.58 -21.84
N LEU A 11 -15.73 -20.38 -21.67
CA LEU A 11 -16.69 -20.22 -20.58
C LEU A 11 -16.05 -20.45 -19.20
N ALA A 12 -15.17 -21.46 -19.07
CA ALA A 12 -14.44 -21.70 -17.83
C ALA A 12 -13.55 -20.49 -17.45
N LYS A 13 -12.84 -19.94 -18.42
CA LYS A 13 -11.99 -18.76 -18.23
C LYS A 13 -12.79 -17.49 -17.91
N GLU A 14 -13.94 -17.31 -18.55
CA GLU A 14 -14.85 -16.20 -18.24
C GLU A 14 -15.38 -16.31 -16.79
N ARG A 15 -15.78 -17.50 -16.36
CA ARG A 15 -16.24 -17.74 -14.98
C ARG A 15 -15.15 -17.43 -13.96
N GLU A 16 -13.92 -17.87 -14.23
CA GLU A 16 -12.76 -17.58 -13.38
C GLU A 16 -12.53 -16.06 -13.23
N LEU A 17 -12.59 -15.31 -14.34
CA LEU A 17 -12.47 -13.85 -14.34
C LEU A 17 -13.60 -13.17 -13.56
N VAL A 18 -14.84 -13.64 -13.72
CA VAL A 18 -16.00 -13.11 -12.99
C VAL A 18 -15.86 -13.37 -11.49
N GLU A 19 -15.41 -14.57 -11.11
CA GLU A 19 -15.21 -14.92 -9.71
C GLU A 19 -14.07 -14.12 -9.08
N LEU A 20 -12.98 -13.91 -9.80
CA LEU A 20 -11.88 -13.04 -9.37
C LEU A 20 -12.35 -11.60 -9.16
N LYS A 21 -13.10 -11.04 -10.12
CA LYS A 21 -13.69 -9.70 -10.02
C LYS A 21 -14.62 -9.57 -8.81
N SER A 22 -15.47 -10.57 -8.58
CA SER A 22 -16.40 -10.59 -7.45
C SER A 22 -15.66 -10.64 -6.11
N ARG A 23 -14.67 -11.53 -5.99
CA ARG A 23 -13.80 -11.62 -4.80
C ARG A 23 -13.07 -10.31 -4.54
N PHE A 24 -12.54 -9.69 -5.58
CA PHE A 24 -11.84 -8.41 -5.49
C PHE A 24 -12.75 -7.29 -4.95
N VAL A 25 -13.96 -7.15 -5.49
CA VAL A 25 -14.93 -6.14 -5.03
C VAL A 25 -15.33 -6.40 -3.58
N SER A 26 -15.58 -7.66 -3.22
CA SER A 26 -15.93 -8.03 -1.85
C SER A 26 -14.80 -7.68 -0.89
N MET A 27 -13.57 -8.13 -1.16
CA MET A 27 -12.39 -7.88 -0.34
C MET A 27 -12.17 -6.38 -0.14
N THR A 28 -12.12 -5.60 -1.23
CA THR A 28 -11.93 -4.14 -1.17
C THR A 28 -13.03 -3.46 -0.36
N SER A 29 -14.28 -3.91 -0.48
CA SER A 29 -15.39 -3.37 0.30
C SER A 29 -15.24 -3.65 1.80
N HIS A 30 -14.72 -4.81 2.18
CA HIS A 30 -14.45 -5.13 3.58
C HIS A 30 -13.31 -4.28 4.15
N GLU A 31 -12.22 -4.14 3.40
CA GLU A 31 -11.07 -3.32 3.81
C GLU A 31 -11.44 -1.83 3.97
N PHE A 32 -12.41 -1.32 3.18
CA PHE A 32 -12.87 0.07 3.31
C PHE A 32 -13.84 0.32 4.46
N ARG A 33 -14.55 -0.69 4.98
CA ARG A 33 -15.49 -0.49 6.10
C ARG A 33 -14.79 0.01 7.36
N THR A 34 -13.65 -0.57 7.69
CA THR A 34 -12.88 -0.22 8.91
C THR A 34 -12.42 1.25 8.93
N PRO A 35 -11.74 1.78 7.89
CA PRO A 35 -11.32 3.18 7.88
C PRO A 35 -12.51 4.14 7.79
N LEU A 36 -13.58 3.81 7.05
CA LEU A 36 -14.79 4.63 7.02
C LEU A 36 -15.45 4.74 8.40
N SER A 37 -15.58 3.63 9.12
CA SER A 37 -16.09 3.63 10.50
C SER A 37 -15.20 4.46 11.43
N THR A 38 -13.88 4.44 11.22
CA THR A 38 -12.93 5.23 12.04
C THR A 38 -13.07 6.74 11.77
N ILE A 39 -13.24 7.13 10.51
CA ILE A 39 -13.51 8.52 10.12
C ILE A 39 -14.83 8.99 10.72
N LEU A 40 -15.90 8.21 10.54
CA LEU A 40 -17.23 8.53 11.04
C LEU A 40 -17.20 8.70 12.57
N ALA A 41 -16.65 7.73 13.30
CA ALA A 41 -16.56 7.81 14.76
C ALA A 41 -15.76 9.05 15.23
N SER A 42 -14.70 9.43 14.52
CA SER A 42 -13.92 10.63 14.87
C SER A 42 -14.70 11.91 14.57
N ALA A 43 -15.47 11.94 13.49
CA ALA A 43 -16.34 13.06 13.14
C ALA A 43 -17.50 13.21 14.13
N ASP A 44 -18.19 12.11 14.47
CA ASP A 44 -19.27 12.10 15.46
C ASP A 44 -18.77 12.62 16.82
N LEU A 45 -17.61 12.15 17.25
CA LEU A 45 -17.01 12.60 18.51
C LEU A 45 -16.66 14.09 18.49
N LEU A 46 -16.19 14.63 17.36
CA LEU A 46 -16.00 16.07 17.21
C LEU A 46 -17.34 16.80 17.29
N GLU A 47 -18.36 16.36 16.56
CA GLU A 47 -19.69 16.98 16.57
C GLU A 47 -20.29 17.08 17.99
N PHE A 48 -20.21 16.01 18.78
CA PHE A 48 -20.81 15.99 20.13
C PHE A 48 -20.01 16.74 21.19
N TYR A 49 -18.69 16.88 21.03
CA TYR A 49 -17.80 17.35 22.09
C TYR A 49 -16.94 18.58 21.72
N ILE A 50 -17.14 19.20 20.55
CA ILE A 50 -16.32 20.34 20.09
C ILE A 50 -16.25 21.49 21.10
N ASP A 51 -17.37 21.82 21.75
CA ASP A 51 -17.40 22.92 22.75
C ASP A 51 -16.82 22.53 24.12
N ARG A 52 -16.61 21.22 24.36
CA ARG A 52 -16.20 20.68 25.66
C ARG A 52 -14.76 20.20 25.67
N TRP A 53 -14.19 19.91 24.52
CA TRP A 53 -12.84 19.38 24.40
C TRP A 53 -11.79 20.47 24.23
N PRO A 54 -10.60 20.30 24.84
CA PRO A 54 -9.48 21.19 24.57
C PRO A 54 -9.05 21.06 23.10
N SER A 55 -8.49 22.14 22.57
CA SER A 55 -8.05 22.25 21.17
C SER A 55 -7.16 21.10 20.73
N GLU A 56 -6.27 20.64 21.62
CA GLU A 56 -5.33 19.55 21.37
C GLU A 56 -6.06 18.23 21.08
N ARG A 57 -7.14 17.94 21.82
CA ARG A 57 -7.93 16.71 21.63
C ARG A 57 -8.77 16.79 20.35
N GLN A 58 -9.30 17.97 20.03
CA GLN A 58 -9.97 18.18 18.74
C GLN A 58 -9.00 17.94 17.57
N LEU A 59 -7.78 18.47 17.69
CA LEU A 59 -6.73 18.30 16.69
C LEU A 59 -6.34 16.83 16.52
N GLU A 60 -6.28 16.03 17.60
CA GLU A 60 -6.01 14.59 17.53
C GLU A 60 -7.05 13.86 16.65
N HIS A 61 -8.34 14.16 16.83
CA HIS A 61 -9.40 13.55 16.01
C HIS A 61 -9.36 14.03 14.54
N ILE A 62 -9.05 15.30 14.31
CA ILE A 62 -8.84 15.84 12.94
C ILE A 62 -7.66 15.13 12.26
N GLN A 63 -6.53 14.99 12.96
CA GLN A 63 -5.35 14.29 12.45
C GLN A 63 -5.65 12.81 12.19
N ARG A 64 -6.44 12.16 13.05
CA ARG A 64 -6.88 10.77 12.86
C ARG A 64 -7.75 10.61 11.61
N ILE A 65 -8.65 11.56 11.33
CA ILE A 65 -9.42 11.56 10.08
C ILE A 65 -8.47 11.68 8.89
N GLN A 66 -7.57 12.66 8.90
CA GLN A 66 -6.61 12.89 7.82
C GLN A 66 -5.72 11.68 7.56
N SER A 67 -5.13 11.07 8.60
CA SER A 67 -4.27 9.88 8.46
C SER A 67 -5.04 8.69 7.93
N THR A 68 -6.30 8.53 8.34
CA THR A 68 -7.16 7.44 7.86
C THR A 68 -7.49 7.61 6.38
N VAL A 69 -7.80 8.84 5.94
CA VAL A 69 -8.03 9.14 4.51
C VAL A 69 -6.77 8.87 3.69
N LEU A 70 -5.59 9.34 4.13
CA LEU A 70 -4.33 9.07 3.45
C LEU A 70 -4.05 7.56 3.33
N SER A 71 -4.33 6.79 4.37
CA SER A 71 -4.18 5.34 4.36
C SER A 71 -5.13 4.67 3.36
N MET A 72 -6.37 5.17 3.24
CA MET A 72 -7.31 4.70 2.21
C MET A 72 -6.82 5.01 0.81
N THR A 73 -6.27 6.21 0.58
CA THR A 73 -5.69 6.56 -0.73
C THR A 73 -4.55 5.62 -1.10
N GLN A 74 -3.65 5.31 -0.15
CA GLN A 74 -2.57 4.35 -0.40
C GLN A 74 -3.11 2.96 -0.78
N MET A 75 -4.15 2.47 -0.09
CA MET A 75 -4.79 1.19 -0.46
C MET A 75 -5.36 1.20 -1.89
N MET A 76 -5.90 2.34 -2.35
CA MET A 76 -6.36 2.49 -3.74
C MET A 76 -5.20 2.47 -4.73
N ASP A 77 -4.07 3.10 -4.39
CA ASP A 77 -2.88 3.09 -5.23
C ASP A 77 -2.28 1.69 -5.34
N ASP A 78 -2.23 0.94 -4.23
CA ASP A 78 -1.75 -0.44 -4.20
C ASP A 78 -2.60 -1.34 -5.10
N ILE A 79 -3.92 -1.14 -5.12
CA ILE A 79 -4.85 -1.81 -6.04
C ILE A 79 -4.49 -1.51 -7.51
N LEU A 80 -4.20 -0.25 -7.85
CA LEU A 80 -3.82 0.12 -9.22
C LEU A 80 -2.47 -0.48 -9.63
N VAL A 81 -1.54 -0.63 -8.69
CA VAL A 81 -0.27 -1.33 -8.92
C VAL A 81 -0.51 -2.80 -9.22
N ILE A 82 -1.32 -3.50 -8.41
CA ILE A 82 -1.66 -4.91 -8.63
C ILE A 82 -2.34 -5.10 -9.99
N GLY A 83 -3.32 -4.27 -10.33
CA GLY A 83 -4.00 -4.35 -11.62
C GLY A 83 -3.07 -4.13 -12.83
N ARG A 84 -2.07 -3.25 -12.70
CA ARG A 84 -1.03 -3.08 -13.72
C ARG A 84 -0.10 -4.29 -13.80
N ALA A 85 0.23 -4.91 -12.66
CA ALA A 85 1.07 -6.10 -12.59
C ALA A 85 0.41 -7.29 -13.29
N GLU A 86 -0.86 -7.58 -12.97
CA GLU A 86 -1.62 -8.69 -13.56
C GLU A 86 -1.86 -8.52 -15.06
N ALA A 87 -2.03 -7.26 -15.51
CA ALA A 87 -2.16 -6.94 -16.93
C ALA A 87 -0.82 -6.97 -17.70
N ASN A 88 0.29 -7.30 -17.04
CA ASN A 88 1.65 -7.22 -17.57
C ASN A 88 2.01 -5.82 -18.12
N ARG A 89 1.44 -4.77 -17.49
CA ARG A 89 1.57 -3.35 -17.85
C ARG A 89 2.48 -2.56 -16.89
N LEU A 90 3.25 -3.24 -16.05
CA LEU A 90 4.30 -2.59 -15.28
C LEU A 90 5.49 -2.30 -16.21
N ASP A 91 5.77 -1.01 -16.44
CA ASP A 91 6.92 -0.56 -17.21
C ASP A 91 8.17 -0.68 -16.33
N PHE A 92 8.92 -1.78 -16.49
CA PHE A 92 10.14 -2.02 -15.73
C PHE A 92 11.33 -1.33 -16.41
N ARG A 93 11.75 -0.20 -15.85
CA ARG A 93 12.90 0.58 -16.32
C ARG A 93 14.00 0.61 -15.26
N PRO A 94 14.85 -0.44 -15.20
CA PRO A 94 15.94 -0.46 -14.23
C PRO A 94 16.90 0.69 -14.52
N SER A 95 17.28 1.42 -13.47
CA SER A 95 18.28 2.47 -13.54
C SER A 95 19.25 2.33 -12.37
N ALA A 96 20.46 2.87 -12.54
CA ALA A 96 21.41 2.94 -11.45
C ALA A 96 20.89 3.89 -10.36
N VAL A 97 20.72 3.37 -9.15
CA VAL A 97 20.29 4.15 -7.98
C VAL A 97 21.41 4.10 -6.94
N ASP A 98 21.81 5.26 -6.40
CA ASP A 98 22.67 5.31 -5.22
C ASP A 98 21.80 4.92 -4.01
N LEU A 99 21.87 3.65 -3.62
CA LEU A 99 21.13 3.09 -2.49
C LEU A 99 21.40 3.85 -1.19
N VAL A 100 22.60 4.41 -1.03
CA VAL A 100 22.95 5.16 0.18
C VAL A 100 22.16 6.46 0.24
N GLN A 101 22.11 7.17 -0.89
CA GLN A 101 21.37 8.42 -0.98
C GLN A 101 19.87 8.18 -0.89
N PHE A 102 19.37 7.16 -1.60
CA PHE A 102 17.96 6.76 -1.54
C PHE A 102 17.50 6.45 -0.11
N CYS A 103 18.23 5.60 0.62
CA CYS A 103 17.88 5.28 2.01
C CYS A 103 17.93 6.51 2.93
N ARG A 104 18.86 7.46 2.69
CA ARG A 104 18.90 8.71 3.45
C ARG A 104 17.69 9.59 3.17
N ASP A 105 17.36 9.79 1.91
CA ASP A 105 16.22 10.61 1.49
C ASP A 105 14.90 10.08 2.11
N GLU A 106 14.72 8.76 2.12
CA GLU A 106 13.56 8.11 2.74
C GLU A 106 13.54 8.25 4.27
N ILE A 107 14.70 8.14 4.92
CA ILE A 107 14.81 8.35 6.38
C ILE A 107 14.51 9.81 6.74
N ASP A 108 15.05 10.77 5.98
CA ASP A 108 14.80 12.20 6.19
C ASP A 108 13.31 12.55 5.98
N ALA A 109 12.68 11.97 4.97
CA ALA A 109 11.23 12.10 4.74
C ALA A 109 10.40 11.51 5.88
N ALA A 110 10.86 10.41 6.49
CA ALA A 110 10.20 9.81 7.66
C ALA A 110 10.33 10.72 8.90
N TYR A 111 11.48 11.36 9.12
CA TYR A 111 11.69 12.32 10.22
C TYR A 111 10.85 13.61 10.08
N ALA A 112 10.47 14.00 8.87
CA ALA A 112 9.62 15.17 8.64
C ALA A 112 8.15 14.96 9.07
N ARG A 113 7.72 13.72 9.32
CA ARG A 113 6.36 13.40 9.80
C ARG A 113 6.36 13.36 11.35
N PRO A 114 5.44 14.03 12.05
CA PRO A 114 5.50 14.17 13.52
C PRO A 114 5.16 12.88 14.31
N THR A 115 5.03 11.74 13.65
CA THR A 115 4.50 10.51 14.27
C THR A 115 5.62 9.75 14.97
N ARG A 116 5.57 9.66 16.32
CA ARG A 116 6.44 8.86 17.21
C ARG A 116 7.76 8.38 16.56
N SER A 117 8.75 9.27 16.56
CA SER A 117 10.07 9.02 15.98
C SER A 117 10.89 8.10 16.89
N TYR A 118 11.15 6.87 16.45
CA TYR A 118 12.20 6.03 17.01
C TYR A 118 13.51 6.31 16.24
N PRO A 119 14.68 6.33 16.89
CA PRO A 119 15.94 6.53 16.20
C PRO A 119 16.20 5.40 15.21
N TYR A 120 16.32 5.74 13.92
CA TYR A 120 16.73 4.80 12.87
C TYR A 120 18.25 4.74 12.82
N PHE A 121 18.83 3.54 12.91
CA PHE A 121 20.26 3.32 12.72
C PHE A 121 20.48 2.66 11.35
N LEU A 122 21.01 3.42 10.39
CA LEU A 122 21.43 2.87 9.10
C LEU A 122 22.85 2.30 9.25
N ASN A 123 22.96 0.99 9.52
CA ASN A 123 24.23 0.29 9.49
C ASN A 123 24.48 -0.28 8.08
N MET A 124 25.56 0.15 7.43
CA MET A 124 25.89 -0.27 6.07
C MET A 124 27.23 -1.00 6.07
N THR A 125 27.17 -2.32 6.08
CA THR A 125 28.33 -3.20 5.86
C THR A 125 28.36 -3.64 4.40
N GLY A 126 29.21 -3.01 3.59
CA GLY A 126 29.44 -3.38 2.20
C GLY A 126 30.18 -2.28 1.44
N SER A 127 31.36 -2.60 0.92
CA SER A 127 32.11 -1.71 0.02
C SER A 127 31.35 -1.57 -1.30
N ARG A 128 31.25 -0.35 -1.83
CA ARG A 128 30.72 -0.05 -3.18
C ARG A 128 31.31 -1.00 -4.23
N THR A 129 30.57 -2.05 -4.57
CA THR A 129 30.87 -2.87 -5.74
C THR A 129 29.56 -3.08 -6.50
N TRP A 130 29.45 -2.36 -7.61
CA TRP A 130 28.47 -2.57 -8.66
C TRP A 130 28.50 -4.05 -9.06
N SER A 131 27.56 -4.84 -8.56
CA SER A 131 27.35 -6.22 -9.00
C SER A 131 26.00 -6.27 -9.68
N TRP A 132 26.04 -6.54 -10.98
CA TRP A 132 24.89 -6.79 -11.83
C TRP A 132 23.94 -7.82 -11.21
N LEU A 133 22.64 -7.62 -11.46
CA LEU A 133 21.55 -8.52 -11.07
C LEU A 133 21.84 -9.97 -11.51
N MET A 134 22.02 -10.84 -10.50
CA MET A 134 22.08 -12.32 -10.51
C MET A 134 23.24 -12.99 -11.28
N PRO A 135 23.72 -14.19 -10.88
CA PRO A 135 23.13 -15.19 -9.97
C PRO A 135 24.09 -15.70 -8.85
N ALA A 136 23.55 -16.60 -8.01
CA ALA A 136 24.22 -17.50 -7.05
C ALA A 136 24.15 -17.11 -5.56
N CYS A 137 23.24 -17.83 -4.89
CA CYS A 137 23.52 -18.64 -3.70
C CYS A 137 24.42 -18.02 -2.61
N CYS A 138 23.81 -17.64 -1.49
CA CYS A 138 24.45 -17.84 -0.18
C CYS A 138 23.39 -18.16 0.88
N ILE A 139 23.37 -19.44 1.24
CA ILE A 139 22.94 -20.00 2.53
C ILE A 139 23.71 -19.32 3.67
N ILE A 140 23.11 -19.26 4.87
CA ILE A 140 23.67 -19.47 6.23
C ILE A 140 22.63 -18.85 7.21
N SER A 141 21.83 -19.68 7.89
CA SER A 141 21.96 -20.12 9.31
C SER A 141 21.71 -19.03 10.34
#